data_AF-A0A662BSY3-F1
#
_entry.id   AF-A0A662BSY3-F1
#
_cell.length_a   1.000
_cell.length_b   1.000
_cell.length_c   1.000
_cell.angle_alpha   90.00
_cell.angle_beta   90.00
_cell.angle_gamma   90.00
#
_symmetry.space_group_name_H-M   'P 1'
#
loop_
_entity.id
_entity.type
_entity.pdbx_description
1 polymer ?
#
loop_
_entity_poly.entity_id
_entity_poly.type
_entity_poly.pdbx_seq_one_letter_code
_entity_poly.pdbx_strand_id
1 'polypeptide(L)' 'MKKIIYMLLFSLFPLYSFAQNEYVDAIVERNNQFAVDYYKVFNTPGENIVLSPFGISNCMAMAYIGSEGATQEQIAKSMH' A
#
# COMPACT_ATOMS: atom_id res chain seq x y z
N MET A 1 35.60 -12.19 17.03
CA MET A 1 34.39 -12.71 16.35
C MET A 1 33.11 -11.98 16.75
N LYS A 2 32.72 -11.94 18.04
CA LYS A 2 31.48 -11.25 18.49
C LYS A 2 31.40 -9.76 18.09
N LYS A 3 32.52 -9.03 18.16
CA LYS A 3 32.59 -7.60 17.76
C LYS A 3 32.28 -7.36 16.26
N ILE A 4 32.70 -8.28 15.39
CA ILE A 4 32.43 -8.21 13.94
C ILE A 4 30.94 -8.47 13.67
N ILE A 5 30.34 -9.42 14.40
CA ILE A 5 28.90 -9.70 14.32
C ILE A 5 28.06 -8.49 14.75
N TYR A 6 28.44 -7.81 15.84
CA TYR A 6 27.73 -6.59 16.26
C TYR A 6 27.90 -5.43 15.26
N MET A 7 29.06 -5.30 14.62
CA MET A 7 29.29 -4.29 13.58
C MET A 7 28.44 -4.55 12.32
N LEU A 8 28.32 -5.83 11.91
CA LEU A 8 27.44 -6.25 10.83
C LEU A 8 25.96 -6.02 11.16
N LEU A 9 25.52 -6.36 12.37
CA LEU A 9 24.15 -6.10 12.84
C LEU A 9 23.82 -4.61 12.88
N PHE A 10 24.77 -3.77 13.29
CA PHE A 10 24.57 -2.31 13.32
C PHE A 10 24.51 -1.71 11.91
N SER A 11 25.25 -2.27 10.94
CA SER A 11 25.17 -1.85 9.54
C SER A 11 23.87 -2.23 8.82
N LEU A 12 23.14 -3.23 9.34
CA LEU A 12 21.82 -3.59 8.80
C LEU A 12 20.73 -2.57 9.18
N PHE A 13 20.86 -1.90 10.33
CA PHE A 13 19.86 -0.95 10.82
C PHE A 13 19.52 0.19 9.83
N PRO A 14 20.48 0.93 9.24
CA PRO A 14 20.16 1.96 8.26
C PRO A 14 19.53 1.40 6.98
N LEU A 15 19.91 0.18 6.55
CA LEU A 15 19.32 -0.47 5.38
C LEU A 15 17.82 -0.75 5.57
N TYR A 16 17.40 -1.15 6.77
CA TYR A 16 15.98 -1.33 7.10
C TYR A 16 15.20 -0.01 7.02
N SER A 17 15.76 1.09 7.52
CA SER A 17 15.11 2.41 7.45
C SER A 17 14.95 2.91 6.01
N PHE A 18 15.95 2.72 5.15
CA PHE A 18 15.83 3.08 3.73
C PHE A 18 14.75 2.26 3.01
N ALA A 19 14.77 0.93 3.19
CA ALA A 19 13.77 0.05 2.57
C ALA A 19 12.34 0.37 3.04
N GLN A 20 12.16 0.73 4.32
CA GLN A 20 10.85 1.13 4.84
C GLN A 20 10.34 2.41 4.19
N ASN A 21 11.19 3.43 3.99
CA ASN A 21 10.77 4.67 3.34
C ASN A 21 10.34 4.42 1.89
N GLU A 22 11.12 3.66 1.12
CA GLU A 22 10.77 3.31 -0.27
C GLU A 22 9.44 2.55 -0.35
N TYR A 23 9.21 1.61 0.59
CA TYR A 23 7.93 0.91 0.69
C TYR A 23 6.77 1.87 0.99
N VAL A 24 6.93 2.79 1.95
CA VAL A 24 5.90 3.78 2.29
C VAL A 24 5.58 4.67 1.10
N ASP A 25 6.59 5.19 0.40
CA ASP A 25 6.41 6.04 -0.77
C ASP A 25 5.65 5.32 -1.88
N ALA A 26 5.99 4.06 -2.15
CA ALA A 26 5.27 3.24 -3.11
C ALA A 26 3.80 3.03 -2.72
N ILE A 27 3.50 2.79 -1.43
CA ILE A 27 2.12 2.64 -0.95
C ILE A 27 1.34 3.96 -1.04
N VAL A 28 1.97 5.09 -0.75
CA VAL A 28 1.35 6.42 -0.89
C VAL A 28 0.99 6.68 -2.35
N GLU A 29 1.92 6.43 -3.28
CA GLU A 29 1.69 6.61 -4.70
C GLU A 29 0.53 5.75 -5.21
N ARG A 30 0.52 4.46 -4.86
CA ARG A 30 -0.55 3.52 -5.23
C ARG A 30 -1.92 3.94 -4.69
N ASN A 31 -1.98 4.37 -3.42
CA ASN A 31 -3.24 4.84 -2.83
C ASN A 31 -3.75 6.12 -3.49
N ASN A 32 -2.86 7.02 -3.90
CA ASN A 32 -3.24 8.23 -4.64
C ASN A 32 -3.78 7.89 -6.03
N GLN A 33 -3.14 6.97 -6.75
CA GLN A 33 -3.63 6.49 -8.05
C GLN A 33 -5.01 5.85 -7.93
N PHE A 34 -5.18 4.93 -6.97
CA PHE A 34 -6.47 4.33 -6.66
C PHE A 34 -7.54 5.39 -6.33
N ALA A 35 -7.22 6.39 -5.50
CA ALA A 35 -8.15 7.46 -5.14
C ALA A 35 -8.63 8.26 -6.34
N VAL A 36 -7.72 8.61 -7.25
CA VAL A 36 -8.02 9.37 -8.47
C VAL A 36 -8.89 8.54 -9.42
N ASP A 37 -8.55 7.26 -9.63
CA ASP A 37 -9.33 6.40 -10.50
C ASP A 37 -10.72 6.10 -9.93
N TYR A 38 -10.82 5.91 -8.61
CA TYR A 38 -12.09 5.78 -7.92
C TYR A 38 -12.94 7.05 -8.06
N TYR A 39 -12.35 8.23 -7.87
CA TYR A 39 -13.08 9.50 -8.07
C TYR A 39 -13.63 9.62 -9.50
N LYS A 40 -12.85 9.28 -10.54
CA LYS A 40 -13.30 9.35 -11.94
C LYS A 40 -14.53 8.47 -12.20
N VAL A 41 -14.63 7.32 -11.53
CA VAL A 41 -15.75 6.37 -11.70
C VAL A 41 -17.02 6.86 -10.99
N PHE A 42 -16.88 7.42 -9.78
CA PHE A 42 -18.03 7.79 -8.94
C PHE A 42 -18.42 9.26 -9.04
N ASN A 43 -17.70 10.06 -9.83
CA ASN A 43 -18.00 11.48 -9.97
C ASN A 43 -19.28 11.75 -10.76
N THR A 44 -20.34 12.19 -10.07
CA THR A 44 -21.58 12.70 -10.67
C THR A 44 -21.56 14.23 -10.73
N PRO A 45 -21.68 14.85 -11.92
CA PRO A 45 -21.70 16.31 -12.04
C PRO A 45 -22.82 16.95 -11.25
N GLY A 46 -22.49 17.98 -10.46
CA GLY A 46 -23.46 18.74 -9.65
C GLY A 46 -23.82 18.10 -8.31
N GLU A 47 -23.22 16.96 -7.96
CA GLU A 47 -23.41 16.29 -6.68
C GLU A 47 -22.17 16.36 -5.80
N ASN A 48 -22.38 16.33 -4.49
CA ASN A 48 -21.30 16.24 -3.52
C ASN A 48 -20.81 14.80 -3.41
N ILE A 49 -19.50 14.63 -3.25
CA ILE A 49 -18.86 13.33 -3.05
C ILE A 49 -17.96 13.38 -1.84
N VAL A 50 -18.14 12.41 -0.95
CA VAL A 50 -17.33 12.22 0.25
C VAL A 50 -16.96 10.75 0.33
N LEU A 51 -15.67 10.46 0.23
CA LEU A 51 -15.14 9.11 0.29
C LEU A 51 -13.76 9.11 0.97
N SER A 52 -13.39 7.97 1.57
CA SER A 52 -12.07 7.75 2.15
C SER A 52 -11.36 6.67 1.33
N PRO A 53 -10.52 7.05 0.34
CA PRO A 53 -9.84 6.07 -0.51
C PRO A 53 -8.94 5.16 0.31
N PHE A 54 -8.19 5.74 1.25
CA PHE A 54 -7.33 5.00 2.18
C PHE A 54 -8.12 3.99 3.02
N GLY A 55 -9.31 4.37 3.51
CA GLY A 55 -10.20 3.45 4.24
C GLY A 55 -10.62 2.25 3.39
N ILE A 56 -10.99 2.50 2.13
CA ILE A 56 -11.34 1.44 1.18
C ILE A 56 -10.14 0.54 0.91
N SER A 57 -8.96 1.09 0.64
CA SER A 57 -7.72 0.33 0.45
C SER A 57 -7.43 -0.60 1.64
N ASN A 58 -7.61 -0.11 2.88
CA ASN A 58 -7.42 -0.94 4.08
C ASN A 58 -8.43 -2.09 4.16
N CYS A 59 -9.71 -1.82 3.89
CA CYS A 59 -10.73 -2.87 3.84
C CYS A 59 -10.42 -3.91 2.76
N MET A 60 -9.98 -3.48 1.58
CA MET A 60 -9.59 -4.37 0.49
C MET A 60 -8.32 -5.16 0.81
N ALA A 61 -7.37 -4.59 1.54
CA ALA A 61 -6.19 -5.32 2.03
C ALA A 61 -6.59 -6.44 3.00
N MET A 62 -7.54 -6.18 3.91
CA MET A 62 -8.08 -7.23 4.77
C MET A 62 -8.79 -8.33 3.96
N ALA A 63 -9.57 -7.94 2.96
CA ALA A 63 -10.25 -8.90 2.06
C ALA A 63 -9.24 -9.71 1.23
N TYR A 64 -8.16 -9.08 0.75
CA TYR A 64 -7.07 -9.74 0.03
C TYR A 64 -6.47 -10.87 0.87
N ILE A 65 -6.13 -10.59 2.13
CA ILE A 65 -5.55 -11.57 3.06
C ILE A 65 -6.48 -12.77 3.28
N GLY A 66 -7.80 -12.57 3.21
CA GLY A 66 -8.80 -13.62 3.37
C GLY A 66 -9.26 -14.30 2.08
N SER A 67 -8.68 -13.96 0.92
CA SER A 67 -9.09 -14.46 -0.39
C SER A 67 -8.05 -15.42 -0.98
N GLU A 68 -8.42 -16.20 -2.00
CA GLU A 68 -7.48 -17.08 -2.71
C GLU A 68 -7.76 -17.11 -4.22
N GLY A 69 -6.81 -17.62 -5.00
CA GLY A 69 -6.92 -17.83 -6.44
C GLY A 69 -7.28 -16.55 -7.20
N ALA A 70 -8.21 -16.67 -8.15
CA ALA A 70 -8.62 -15.57 -9.03
C ALA A 70 -9.16 -14.34 -8.26
N THR A 71 -9.82 -14.55 -7.12
CA THR A 71 -10.33 -13.45 -6.30
C THR A 71 -9.18 -12.62 -5.73
N GLN A 72 -8.17 -13.30 -5.17
CA GLN A 72 -6.99 -12.63 -4.61
C GLN A 72 -6.23 -11.84 -5.69
N GLU A 73 -6.07 -12.42 -6.87
CA GLU A 73 -5.42 -11.78 -8.02
C GLU A 73 -6.17 -10.52 -8.49
N GLN A 74 -7.50 -10.57 -8.55
CA GLN A 74 -8.32 -9.43 -8.95
C GLN A 74 -8.24 -8.29 -7.93
N ILE A 75 -8.22 -8.61 -6.63
CA ILE A 75 -8.08 -7.60 -5.58
C ILE A 75 -6.71 -6.92 -5.70
N ALA A 76 -5.61 -7.69 -5.82
CA ALA A 76 -4.28 -7.13 -5.99
C ALA A 76 -4.19 -6.20 -7.20
N LYS A 77 -4.70 -6.64 -8.36
CA LYS A 77 -4.67 -5.85 -9.60
C LYS A 77 -5.45 -4.53 -9.50
N SER A 78 -6.50 -4.49 -8.69
CA SER A 78 -7.36 -3.30 -8.57
C SER A 78 -6.78 -2.23 -7.62
N MET A 79 -5.83 -2.60 -6.75
CA MET A 79 -5.24 -1.71 -5.73
C MET A 79 -3.86 -1.14 -6.17
N HIS A 80 -3.66 -1.02 -7.48
CA HIS A 80 -2.44 -0.56 -8.16
C HIS A 80 -1.17 -1.32 -7.76
#